data_AF-A0A919FJ34-F1
#
_entry.id   AF-A0A919FJ34-F1
#
_cell.length_a   1.000
_cell.length_b   1.000
_cell.length_c   1.000
_cell.angle_alpha   90.00
_cell.angle_beta   90.00
_cell.angle_gamma   90.00
#
_symmetry.space_group_name_H-M   'P 1'
#
loop_
_entity.id
_entity.type
_entity.pdbx_description
1 polymer ?
#
loop_
_entity_poly.entity_id
_entity_poly.type
_entity_poly.pdbx_seq_one_letter_code
_entity_poly.pdbx_strand_id
1 'polypeptide(L)'
;MTEVDEGLGQAGWLVVPGLAKLHRADCPHLVADRLAQLRPATDDELTTFTACRSCLNGNRTGFDSFESALEALPMPLENRPRAREVFRALTVTKIWVPASRQYIAVAPTAGDSAVAYFNRSFIDVHEEDGGYAREYLLSASQASTGATGRRAEERQNDTCSSCGMQLPNTGRCDNCDA
;
A
#
# COMPACT_ATOMS: atom_id res chain seq x y z
N MET A 1 -12.48 -11.20 32.89
CA MET A 1 -13.83 -11.08 32.32
C MET A 1 -13.62 -10.81 30.85
N THR A 2 -13.93 -11.80 30.03
CA THR A 2 -13.64 -11.84 28.60
C THR A 2 -14.76 -11.09 27.90
N GLU A 3 -14.47 -9.94 27.31
CA GLU A 3 -15.41 -9.28 26.42
C GLU A 3 -15.45 -10.09 25.12
N VAL A 4 -16.60 -10.73 24.94
CA VAL A 4 -17.01 -11.45 23.75
C VAL A 4 -17.28 -10.44 22.65
N ASP A 5 -16.60 -10.62 21.50
CA ASP A 5 -16.92 -9.97 20.24
C ASP A 5 -18.30 -10.49 19.78
N GLU A 6 -19.39 -9.89 20.30
CA GLU A 6 -20.78 -10.18 19.94
C GLU A 6 -21.18 -9.50 18.61
N GLY A 7 -20.38 -9.71 17.55
CA GLY A 7 -20.59 -9.08 16.24
C GLY A 7 -20.84 -10.01 15.06
N LEU A 8 -20.43 -11.28 15.14
CA LEU A 8 -20.74 -12.31 14.16
C LEU A 8 -20.91 -13.64 14.91
N GLY A 9 -22.14 -13.88 15.40
CA GLY A 9 -22.52 -15.21 15.86
C GLY A 9 -22.21 -16.26 14.79
N GLN A 10 -22.24 -17.53 15.16
CA GLN A 10 -22.01 -18.69 14.30
C GLN A 10 -22.77 -18.69 12.94
N ALA A 11 -23.72 -17.76 12.74
CA ALA A 11 -24.35 -17.40 11.48
C ALA A 11 -23.38 -16.72 10.49
N GLY A 12 -22.82 -17.48 9.56
CA GLY A 12 -22.12 -16.92 8.40
C GLY A 12 -21.04 -17.81 7.79
N TRP A 13 -20.68 -18.90 8.47
CA TRP A 13 -19.77 -19.89 7.93
C TRP A 13 -20.49 -20.85 6.98
N LEU A 14 -19.87 -21.02 5.82
CA LEU A 14 -20.35 -21.86 4.73
C LEU A 14 -19.38 -23.01 4.51
N VAL A 15 -19.88 -24.10 3.94
CA VAL A 15 -19.05 -25.23 3.51
C VAL A 15 -19.33 -25.54 2.06
N VAL A 16 -18.30 -26.02 1.37
CA VAL A 16 -18.47 -26.67 0.07
C VAL A 16 -18.73 -28.16 0.34
N PRO A 17 -19.83 -28.75 -0.16
CA PRO A 17 -20.10 -30.17 0.04
C PRO A 17 -18.91 -31.06 -0.36
N GLY A 18 -18.50 -31.93 0.57
CA GLY A 18 -17.36 -32.83 0.39
C GLY A 18 -16.00 -32.25 0.77
N LEU A 19 -15.92 -31.00 1.25
CA LEU A 19 -14.69 -30.40 1.78
C LEU A 19 -14.81 -30.08 3.28
N ALA A 20 -13.73 -30.33 4.02
CA ALA A 20 -13.66 -30.15 5.47
C ALA A 20 -13.09 -28.76 5.88
N LYS A 21 -13.63 -27.68 5.29
CA LYS A 21 -13.19 -26.30 5.58
C LYS A 21 -14.37 -25.35 5.66
N LEU A 22 -14.33 -24.43 6.63
CA LEU A 22 -15.30 -23.33 6.73
C LEU A 22 -14.87 -22.16 5.85
N HIS A 23 -15.83 -21.58 5.14
CA HIS A 23 -15.63 -20.50 4.19
C HIS A 23 -16.57 -19.32 4.45
N ARG A 24 -16.21 -18.15 3.94
CA ARG A 24 -17.13 -17.01 3.79
C ARG A 24 -17.71 -17.00 2.38
N ALA A 25 -18.83 -16.32 2.19
CA ALA A 25 -19.56 -16.25 0.92
C ALA A 25 -18.72 -15.70 -0.25
N ASP A 26 -17.72 -14.88 0.07
CA ASP A 26 -16.82 -14.18 -0.85
C ASP A 26 -15.41 -14.79 -0.86
N CYS A 27 -15.24 -16.04 -0.41
CA CYS A 27 -13.91 -16.55 -0.17
C CYS A 27 -13.06 -16.63 -1.45
N PRO A 28 -11.93 -15.91 -1.52
CA PRO A 28 -11.26 -15.58 -2.78
C PRO A 28 -10.53 -16.76 -3.45
N HIS A 29 -10.33 -17.86 -2.73
CA HIS A 29 -9.70 -19.05 -3.28
C HIS A 29 -10.72 -20.00 -3.94
N LEU A 30 -12.03 -19.78 -3.74
CA LEU A 30 -13.06 -20.57 -4.39
C LEU A 30 -13.34 -19.99 -5.77
N VAL A 31 -13.32 -20.84 -6.78
CA VAL A 31 -13.79 -20.52 -8.14
C VAL A 31 -15.32 -20.45 -8.17
N ALA A 32 -15.88 -19.82 -9.19
CA ALA A 32 -17.32 -19.55 -9.32
C ALA A 32 -18.21 -20.78 -9.06
N ASP A 33 -17.86 -21.93 -9.62
CA ASP A 33 -18.63 -23.18 -9.43
C ASP A 33 -18.68 -23.63 -7.96
N ARG A 34 -17.60 -23.42 -7.20
CA ARG A 34 -17.53 -23.77 -5.78
C ARG A 34 -18.22 -22.74 -4.89
N LEU A 35 -18.15 -21.46 -5.26
CA LEU A 35 -18.92 -20.40 -4.62
C LEU A 35 -20.43 -20.68 -4.73
N ALA A 36 -20.89 -21.11 -5.91
CA ALA A 36 -22.30 -21.46 -6.15
C ALA A 36 -22.79 -22.69 -5.36
N GLN A 37 -21.87 -23.53 -4.87
CA GLN A 37 -22.18 -24.73 -4.08
C GLN A 37 -22.14 -24.48 -2.56
N LEU A 38 -21.77 -23.27 -2.13
CA LEU A 38 -21.67 -22.96 -0.70
C LEU A 38 -23.03 -23.09 -0.03
N ARG A 39 -23.06 -23.81 1.08
CA ARG A 39 -24.22 -23.90 1.97
C ARG A 39 -23.84 -23.54 3.39
N PRO A 40 -24.80 -23.13 4.24
CA PRO A 40 -24.56 -23.01 5.67
C PRO A 40 -23.90 -24.26 6.26
N ALA A 41 -22.89 -24.05 7.09
CA ALA A 41 -22.28 -25.10 7.89
C ALA A 41 -23.29 -25.60 8.94
N THR A 42 -23.29 -26.90 9.22
CA THR A 42 -24.03 -27.46 10.36
C THR A 42 -23.27 -27.23 11.67
N ASP A 43 -23.94 -27.39 12.81
CA ASP A 43 -23.29 -27.25 14.13
C ASP A 43 -22.12 -28.22 14.32
N ASP A 44 -22.23 -29.44 13.77
CA ASP A 44 -21.16 -30.44 13.77
C ASP A 44 -19.95 -29.98 12.92
N GLU A 45 -20.21 -29.41 11.74
CA GLU A 45 -19.16 -28.90 10.87
C GLU A 45 -18.49 -27.65 11.46
N LEU A 46 -19.23 -26.80 12.16
CA LEU A 46 -18.68 -25.62 12.84
C LEU A 46 -17.68 -25.98 13.95
N THR A 47 -17.91 -27.10 14.63
CA THR A 47 -17.03 -27.58 15.70
C THR A 47 -15.88 -28.45 15.18
N THR A 48 -16.07 -29.13 14.05
CA THR A 48 -15.10 -30.07 13.49
C THR A 48 -14.18 -29.44 12.44
N PHE A 49 -14.70 -28.55 11.60
CA PHE A 49 -13.94 -28.01 10.47
C PHE A 49 -13.16 -26.77 10.86
N THR A 50 -11.91 -26.72 10.42
CA THR A 50 -11.10 -25.50 10.52
C THR A 50 -11.51 -24.48 9.48
N ALA A 51 -11.50 -23.20 9.83
CA ALA A 51 -11.70 -22.13 8.87
C ALA A 51 -10.61 -22.11 7.79
N CYS A 52 -11.02 -21.86 6.55
CA CYS A 52 -10.12 -21.68 5.43
C CYS A 52 -9.27 -20.43 5.66
N ARG A 53 -7.96 -20.61 5.52
CA ARG A 53 -6.96 -19.58 5.78
C ARG A 53 -7.15 -18.33 4.91
N SER A 54 -7.59 -18.50 3.66
CA SER A 54 -7.88 -17.37 2.75
C SER A 54 -9.09 -16.55 3.19
N CYS A 55 -10.08 -17.19 3.81
CA CYS A 55 -11.25 -16.48 4.33
C CYS A 55 -10.91 -15.79 5.67
N LEU A 56 -10.05 -16.40 6.51
CA LEU A 56 -9.51 -15.76 7.72
C LEU A 56 -8.63 -14.54 7.40
N ASN A 57 -7.83 -14.63 6.34
CA ASN A 57 -6.95 -13.56 5.91
C ASN A 57 -7.66 -12.52 5.03
N GLY A 58 -8.96 -12.65 4.75
CA GLY A 58 -9.74 -11.67 3.98
C GLY A 58 -9.06 -11.23 2.69
N ASN A 59 -8.77 -12.15 1.77
CA ASN A 59 -8.09 -11.86 0.50
C ASN A 59 -6.80 -11.03 0.63
N ARG A 60 -6.02 -11.25 1.71
CA ARG A 60 -4.72 -10.61 1.94
C ARG A 60 -3.60 -11.62 1.83
N THR A 61 -2.48 -11.19 1.27
CA THR A 61 -1.21 -11.91 1.25
C THR A 61 -0.33 -11.35 2.35
N GLY A 62 0.11 -12.20 3.28
CA GLY A 62 1.05 -11.83 4.35
C GLY A 62 2.50 -11.84 3.85
N PHE A 63 3.35 -11.02 4.46
CA PHE A 63 4.77 -10.93 4.15
C PHE A 63 5.60 -10.94 5.44
N ASP A 64 6.74 -11.61 5.41
CA ASP A 64 7.68 -11.67 6.54
C ASP A 64 8.62 -10.46 6.58
N SER A 65 8.68 -9.67 5.49
CA SER A 65 9.48 -8.46 5.42
C SER A 65 8.76 -7.35 4.65
N PHE A 66 9.08 -6.10 5.01
CA PHE A 66 8.54 -4.94 4.31
C PHE A 66 9.06 -4.84 2.88
N GLU A 67 10.30 -5.28 2.62
CA GLU A 67 10.86 -5.31 1.26
C GLU A 67 10.08 -6.25 0.34
N SER A 68 9.73 -7.45 0.81
CA SER A 68 8.89 -8.38 0.02
C SER A 68 7.50 -7.80 -0.26
N ALA A 69 6.95 -7.02 0.67
CA ALA A 69 5.68 -6.33 0.46
C ALA A 69 5.81 -5.16 -0.55
N LEU A 70 6.93 -4.43 -0.56
CA LEU A 70 7.25 -3.40 -1.55
C LEU A 70 7.49 -3.97 -2.97
N GLU A 71 7.90 -5.23 -3.09
CA GLU A 71 7.93 -5.91 -4.38
C GLU A 71 6.51 -6.30 -4.86
N ALA A 72 5.62 -6.64 -3.93
CA ALA A 72 4.23 -6.98 -4.25
C ALA A 72 3.36 -5.75 -4.59
N LEU A 73 3.65 -4.60 -3.98
CA LEU A 73 3.07 -3.30 -4.31
C LEU A 73 4.12 -2.48 -5.06
N PRO A 74 4.06 -2.36 -6.40
CA PRO A 74 5.06 -1.61 -7.18
C PRO A 74 4.98 -0.10 -6.91
N MET A 75 5.53 0.30 -5.77
CA MET A 75 5.75 1.67 -5.33
C MET A 75 6.97 2.22 -6.08
N PRO A 76 6.92 3.47 -6.60
CA PRO A 76 8.06 4.12 -7.25
C PRO A 76 9.32 4.04 -6.40
N LEU A 77 10.47 3.79 -7.04
CA LEU A 77 11.75 3.56 -6.34
C LEU A 77 12.15 4.77 -5.48
N GLU A 78 11.80 5.97 -5.94
CA GLU A 78 12.03 7.27 -5.30
C GLU A 78 11.27 7.39 -3.98
N ASN A 79 10.11 6.72 -3.88
CA ASN A 79 9.24 6.75 -2.70
C ASN A 79 9.64 5.69 -1.65
N ARG A 80 10.34 4.62 -2.07
CA ARG A 80 10.71 3.51 -1.18
C ARG A 80 11.59 3.93 0.02
N PRO A 81 12.59 4.83 -0.10
CA PRO A 81 13.36 5.30 1.05
C PRO A 81 12.48 5.92 2.14
N ARG A 82 11.54 6.78 1.77
CA ARG A 82 10.64 7.43 2.75
C ARG A 82 9.68 6.42 3.38
N ALA A 83 9.13 5.50 2.60
CA ALA A 83 8.30 4.43 3.12
C ALA A 83 9.04 3.57 4.17
N ARG A 84 10.33 3.26 3.93
CA ARG A 84 11.17 2.53 4.90
C ARG A 84 11.40 3.31 6.19
N GLU A 85 11.62 4.61 6.08
CA GLU A 85 11.83 5.49 7.24
C GLU A 85 10.58 5.47 8.14
N VAL A 86 9.39 5.67 7.56
CA VAL A 86 8.13 5.60 8.30
C VAL A 86 7.92 4.20 8.88
N PHE A 87 8.15 3.13 8.10
CA PHE A 87 8.01 1.75 8.58
C PHE A 87 8.89 1.45 9.80
N ARG A 88 10.14 1.95 9.82
CA ARG A 88 11.08 1.75 10.94
C ARG A 88 10.66 2.46 12.23
N ALA A 89 9.83 3.49 12.13
CA ALA A 89 9.30 4.19 13.30
C ALA A 89 8.09 3.47 13.94
N LEU A 90 7.54 2.44 13.27
CA LEU A 90 6.37 1.71 13.73
C LEU A 90 6.75 0.41 14.44
N THR A 91 5.99 0.06 15.48
CA THR A 91 6.01 -1.29 16.05
C THR A 91 5.15 -2.20 15.18
N VAL A 92 5.79 -3.11 14.44
CA VAL A 92 5.13 -3.98 13.46
C VAL A 92 5.52 -5.43 13.66
N THR A 93 4.54 -6.33 13.78
CA THR A 93 4.76 -7.78 13.70
C THR A 93 4.02 -8.43 12.53
N LYS A 94 3.15 -7.69 11.84
CA LYS A 94 2.37 -8.21 10.72
C LYS A 94 2.36 -7.24 9.54
N ILE A 95 2.62 -7.78 8.35
CA ILE A 95 2.62 -7.04 7.08
C ILE A 95 1.74 -7.79 6.10
N TRP A 96 0.85 -7.10 5.41
CA TRP A 96 0.04 -7.72 4.36
C TRP A 96 -0.32 -6.77 3.23
N VAL A 97 -0.63 -7.34 2.07
CA VAL A 97 -1.15 -6.64 0.90
C VAL A 97 -2.51 -7.27 0.55
N PRO A 98 -3.58 -6.48 0.39
CA PRO A 98 -4.85 -7.01 -0.11
C PRO A 98 -4.70 -7.47 -1.57
N ALA A 99 -5.57 -8.36 -2.04
CA ALA A 99 -5.49 -8.88 -3.40
C ALA A 99 -5.58 -7.81 -4.49
N SER A 100 -6.23 -6.67 -4.22
CA SER A 100 -6.28 -5.51 -5.11
C SER A 100 -4.92 -4.82 -5.29
N ARG A 101 -3.92 -5.13 -4.44
CA ARG A 101 -2.56 -4.57 -4.45
C ARG A 101 -2.55 -3.04 -4.54
N GLN A 102 -3.42 -2.41 -3.74
CA GLN A 102 -3.50 -0.95 -3.67
C GLN A 102 -2.57 -0.38 -2.60
N TYR A 103 -2.38 -1.10 -1.48
CA TYR A 103 -1.56 -0.65 -0.36
C TYR A 103 -0.86 -1.83 0.33
N ILE A 104 0.15 -1.53 1.16
CA ILE A 104 0.68 -2.43 2.19
C ILE A 104 0.10 -1.96 3.52
N ALA A 105 -0.44 -2.87 4.32
CA ALA A 105 -0.92 -2.56 5.66
C ALA A 105 -0.04 -3.26 6.70
N VAL A 106 0.15 -2.59 7.84
CA VAL A 106 0.99 -3.06 8.93
C VAL A 106 0.26 -2.98 10.26
N ALA A 107 0.47 -3.96 11.13
CA ALA A 107 -0.12 -4.00 12.47
C ALA A 107 0.91 -4.45 13.53
N PRO A 108 0.74 -4.00 14.79
CA PRO A 108 1.62 -4.33 15.90
C PRO A 108 1.47 -5.77 16.37
N THR A 109 0.28 -6.38 16.29
CA THR A 109 0.05 -7.80 16.65
C THR A 109 -0.94 -8.49 15.71
N ALA A 110 -0.90 -9.82 15.69
CA ALA A 110 -1.89 -10.63 14.99
C ALA A 110 -3.28 -10.48 15.64
N GLY A 111 -4.16 -9.76 14.95
CA GLY A 111 -5.53 -9.46 15.41
C GLY A 111 -5.80 -7.97 15.53
N ASP A 112 -4.74 -7.17 15.64
CA ASP A 112 -4.85 -5.72 15.75
C ASP A 112 -5.23 -5.05 14.42
N SER A 113 -5.90 -3.91 14.53
CA SER A 113 -6.13 -2.99 13.43
C SER A 113 -4.81 -2.51 12.84
N ALA A 114 -4.81 -2.22 11.53
CA ALA A 114 -3.62 -1.67 10.90
C ALA A 114 -3.31 -0.28 11.47
N VAL A 115 -2.04 -0.07 11.82
CA VAL A 115 -1.54 1.20 12.35
C VAL A 115 -0.97 2.10 11.25
N ALA A 116 -0.68 1.53 10.07
CA ALA A 116 -0.36 2.33 8.89
C ALA A 116 -0.71 1.61 7.59
N TYR A 117 -0.93 2.41 6.55
CA TYR A 117 -1.18 2.01 5.18
C TYR A 117 -0.21 2.73 4.24
N PHE A 118 0.60 1.97 3.52
CA PHE A 118 1.54 2.48 2.53
C PHE A 118 0.95 2.32 1.14
N ASN A 119 0.59 3.43 0.51
CA ASN A 119 0.15 3.51 -0.87
C ASN A 119 1.30 3.92 -1.80
N ARG A 120 1.06 3.87 -3.12
CA ARG A 120 2.05 4.28 -4.12
C ARG A 120 2.44 5.75 -4.03
N SER A 121 1.51 6.61 -3.62
CA SER A 121 1.62 8.07 -3.63
C SER A 121 1.38 8.74 -2.27
N PHE A 122 1.07 7.98 -1.23
CA PHE A 122 0.89 8.51 0.13
C PHE A 122 1.07 7.41 1.17
N ILE A 123 1.26 7.81 2.42
CA ILE A 123 1.30 6.94 3.59
C ILE A 123 0.29 7.50 4.59
N ASP A 124 -0.60 6.65 5.10
CA ASP A 124 -1.51 6.99 6.19
C ASP A 124 -1.03 6.29 7.46
N VAL A 125 -0.83 7.03 8.55
CA VAL A 125 -0.49 6.49 9.87
C VAL A 125 -1.62 6.82 10.83
N HIS A 126 -2.08 5.83 11.59
CA HIS A 126 -3.17 6.01 12.55
C HIS A 126 -2.73 6.91 13.71
N GLU A 127 -3.56 7.88 14.07
CA GLU A 127 -3.31 8.80 15.20
C GLU A 127 -3.98 8.30 16.49
N GLU A 128 -3.47 8.72 17.64
CA GLU A 128 -4.01 8.31 18.96
C GLU A 128 -5.43 8.84 19.20
N ASP A 129 -5.75 10.04 18.70
CA ASP A 129 -7.07 10.68 18.84
C ASP A 129 -8.14 10.11 17.90
N GLY A 130 -7.79 9.07 17.12
CA GLY A 130 -8.63 8.51 16.08
C GLY A 130 -8.53 9.31 14.78
N GLY A 131 -8.20 8.64 13.68
CA GLY A 131 -7.95 9.28 12.39
C GLY A 131 -6.65 8.82 11.75
N TYR A 132 -6.27 9.49 10.67
CA TYR A 132 -5.06 9.17 9.92
C TYR A 132 -4.27 10.44 9.57
N ALA A 133 -3.01 10.48 9.98
CA ALA A 133 -2.03 11.41 9.45
C ALA A 133 -1.61 10.94 8.05
N ARG A 134 -1.98 11.71 7.02
CA ARG A 134 -1.60 11.43 5.63
C ARG A 134 -0.36 12.22 5.23
N GLU A 135 0.67 11.48 4.82
CA GLU A 135 1.85 12.04 4.16
C GLU A 135 1.81 11.73 2.67
N TYR A 136 1.82 12.76 1.81
CA TYR A 136 1.89 12.58 0.36
C TYR A 136 3.34 12.36 -0.09
N LEU A 137 3.53 11.35 -0.93
CA LEU A 137 4.79 11.04 -1.59
C LEU A 137 4.82 11.63 -3.00
N LEU A 138 5.96 11.55 -3.69
CA LEU A 138 6.05 11.97 -5.08
C LEU A 138 5.04 11.18 -5.92
N SER A 139 4.21 11.87 -6.69
CA SER A 139 3.32 11.20 -7.64
C SER A 139 4.17 10.47 -8.68
N ALA A 140 3.63 9.40 -9.27
CA ALA A 140 4.34 8.67 -10.34
C ALA A 140 4.78 9.59 -11.49
N SER A 141 4.03 10.66 -11.77
CA SER A 141 4.38 11.69 -12.77
C SER A 141 5.54 12.61 -12.36
N GLN A 142 5.76 12.83 -11.07
CA GLN A 142 6.88 13.61 -10.54
C GLN A 142 8.12 12.74 -10.26
N ALA A 143 7.93 11.46 -9.97
CA ALA A 143 9.01 10.49 -9.80
C ALA A 143 9.79 10.28 -11.12
N SER A 144 9.10 10.27 -12.27
CA SER A 144 9.71 10.13 -13.60
C SER A 144 10.58 11.30 -14.07
N THR A 145 10.60 12.43 -13.34
CA THR A 145 11.51 13.56 -13.63
C THR A 145 12.80 13.54 -12.80
N GLY A 146 13.05 12.48 -12.02
CA GLY A 146 14.13 12.40 -11.05
C GLY A 146 15.33 11.56 -11.47
N ALA A 147 15.98 11.86 -12.59
CA ALA A 147 17.34 11.39 -12.86
C ALA A 147 18.23 12.53 -13.37
N THR A 148 19.15 12.95 -12.50
CA THR A 148 20.26 13.90 -12.72
C THR A 148 19.89 15.37 -12.85
N GLY A 149 20.16 16.09 -11.76
CA GLY A 149 20.31 17.52 -11.80
C GLY A 149 20.30 18.07 -10.39
N ARG A 150 21.48 18.28 -9.80
CA ARG A 150 21.63 19.47 -8.95
C ARG A 150 20.95 20.58 -9.73
N ARG A 151 19.95 21.26 -9.17
CA ARG A 151 19.56 22.57 -9.70
C ARG A 151 20.84 23.40 -9.64
N ALA A 152 21.62 23.39 -10.72
CA ALA A 152 22.23 24.62 -11.16
C ALA A 152 21.03 25.56 -11.22
N GLU A 153 21.06 26.63 -10.43
CA GLU A 153 20.28 27.81 -10.75
C GLU A 153 20.26 27.92 -12.26
N GLU A 154 19.07 27.85 -12.83
CA GLU A 154 18.86 28.22 -14.22
C GLU A 154 19.34 29.67 -14.26
N ARG A 155 20.63 29.84 -14.62
CA ARG A 155 21.26 31.14 -14.72
C ARG A 155 20.38 31.88 -15.71
N GLN A 156 19.65 32.87 -15.21
CA GLN A 156 18.99 33.83 -16.06
C GLN A 156 20.10 34.42 -16.91
N ASN A 157 20.24 33.93 -18.14
CA ASN A 157 21.18 34.55 -19.05
C ASN A 157 20.57 35.91 -19.36
N ASP A 158 21.30 36.96 -19.01
CA ASP A 158 20.94 38.32 -19.35
C ASP A 158 20.72 38.45 -20.86
N THR A 159 19.79 39.31 -21.24
CA THR A 159 19.48 39.58 -22.64
C THR A 159 20.19 40.87 -23.08
N CYS A 160 20.82 40.87 -24.25
CA CYS A 160 21.44 42.07 -24.81
C CYS A 160 20.39 43.18 -24.99
N SER A 161 20.60 44.32 -24.35
CA SER A 161 19.67 45.47 -24.43
C SER A 161 19.59 46.10 -25.82
N SER A 162 20.53 45.78 -26.72
CA SER A 162 20.60 46.37 -28.07
C SER A 162 19.96 45.51 -29.16
N CYS A 163 20.02 44.17 -29.07
CA CYS A 163 19.48 43.27 -30.10
C CYS A 163 18.53 42.19 -29.56
N GLY A 164 18.33 42.10 -28.24
CA GLY A 164 17.40 41.15 -27.64
C GLY A 164 17.88 39.69 -27.64
N MET A 165 19.12 39.41 -28.08
CA MET A 165 19.68 38.05 -27.99
C MET A 165 20.20 37.73 -26.60
N GLN A 166 20.03 36.47 -26.19
CA GLN A 166 20.52 35.94 -24.93
C GLN A 166 22.06 36.00 -24.90
N LEU A 167 22.64 36.60 -23.86
CA LEU A 167 24.09 36.77 -23.73
C LEU A 167 24.76 35.43 -23.37
N PRO A 168 25.94 35.13 -23.95
CA PRO A 168 26.81 34.07 -23.46
C PRO A 168 27.40 34.42 -22.09
N ASN A 169 28.00 33.42 -21.42
CA ASN A 169 28.61 33.58 -20.08
C ASN A 169 29.73 34.62 -20.00
N THR A 170 30.20 35.15 -21.13
CA THR A 170 31.19 36.23 -21.20
C THR A 170 30.57 37.61 -20.95
N GLY A 171 29.24 37.74 -20.99
CA GLY A 171 28.52 39.00 -20.82
C GLY A 171 28.62 39.96 -22.02
N ARG A 172 29.19 39.52 -23.14
CA ARG A 172 29.34 40.30 -24.38
C ARG A 172 28.51 39.70 -25.51
N CYS A 173 27.97 40.56 -26.38
CA CYS A 173 27.09 40.12 -27.45
C CYS A 173 27.88 39.91 -28.73
N ASP A 174 28.05 38.65 -29.15
CA ASP A 174 28.80 38.30 -30.36
C ASP A 174 28.24 38.94 -31.65
N ASN A 175 26.97 39.37 -31.63
CA ASN A 175 26.31 40.00 -32.77
C ASN A 175 26.39 41.54 -32.78
N CYS A 176 26.63 42.17 -31.63
CA CYS A 176 26.76 43.63 -31.54
C CYS A 176 28.21 44.10 -31.37
N ASP A 177 29.11 43.21 -30.92
CA ASP A 177 30.56 43.45 -30.80
C ASP A 177 31.35 43.04 -32.07
N ALA A 178 30.65 42.69 -33.15
CA ALA A 178 31.22 42.39 -34.47
C ALA A 178 31.24 43.61 -35.40
#